data_AF-A0A895A8B7-F1
#
_entry.id   AF-A0A895A8B7-F1
#
_cell.length_a   1.000
_cell.length_b   1.000
_cell.length_c   1.000
_cell.angle_alpha   90.00
_cell.angle_beta   90.00
_cell.angle_gamma   90.00
#
_symmetry.space_group_name_H-M   'P 1'
#
loop_
_entity.id
_entity.type
_entity.pdbx_description
1 polymer ?
#
loop_
_entity_poly.entity_id
_entity_poly.type
_entity_poly.pdbx_seq_one_letter_code
_entity_poly.pdbx_strand_id
1 'polypeptide(L)'
;MSETYLYRQAIPEQAQTGTSSQQRRQLSKLATIDSGSTVTDLGGDPNEITLRGQFRGRYADLMAEELDELFGPANSFDVVPYYSSTGRLRAAGYYALSSMDVGRADPRRASVQTFDGRLTREGTRQSHRRSLHVQPQRVHRTDYGNETRALVSIPSAASKRTWYKRETQERAPVSTTKTLVCEGDQANVDLVDAQTVDLSPPYELVYDVSYEAGGQCDVVLWDDHGRSKIDDTGVPSWQWVFATSHEFCGVPIIDTGNIRIHLDETTGITVDQYTDTTWTTLDLPPTDWHLHDVDITTISPIRIEAHLTFTHNHNSDDSYTLRMLARRGRATTQFTVPSSVSTPTPSGLRDSLAPIADPSVRRPASHLGLIARKEVRR
;
A
#
# COMPACT_ATOMS: atom_id res chain seq x y z
N MET A 1 21.56 -9.13 15.69
CA MET A 1 21.75 -8.88 14.25
C MET A 1 20.65 -7.94 13.85
N SER A 2 20.94 -6.90 13.06
CA SER A 2 20.03 -5.79 12.84
C SER A 2 19.53 -5.85 11.42
N GLU A 3 18.39 -6.51 11.23
CA GLU A 3 17.68 -6.49 9.96
C GLU A 3 17.28 -5.06 9.63
N THR A 4 17.49 -4.70 8.37
CA THR A 4 17.12 -3.41 7.81
C THR A 4 15.98 -3.63 6.84
N TYR A 5 15.01 -2.74 6.82
CA TYR A 5 13.81 -2.85 6.01
C TYR A 5 13.66 -1.62 5.14
N LEU A 6 13.33 -1.85 3.88
CA LEU A 6 12.75 -0.85 3.01
C LEU A 6 11.25 -1.13 2.94
N TYR A 7 10.46 -0.20 3.46
CA TYR A 7 9.03 -0.36 3.71
C TYR A 7 8.72 -1.54 4.66
N ARG A 8 8.53 -2.73 4.12
CA ARG A 8 8.37 -4.00 4.87
C ARG A 8 9.25 -5.11 4.31
N GLN A 9 9.98 -4.84 3.23
CA GLN A 9 10.90 -5.77 2.60
C GLN A 9 12.19 -5.82 3.39
N ALA A 10 12.56 -7.01 3.86
CA ALA A 10 13.81 -7.24 4.56
C ALA A 10 14.97 -7.10 3.56
N ILE A 11 15.83 -6.11 3.80
CA ILE A 11 17.03 -5.88 3.03
C ILE A 11 18.19 -6.64 3.70
N PRO A 12 18.86 -7.55 2.97
CA PRO A 12 19.95 -8.36 3.53
C PRO A 12 21.06 -7.48 4.13
N GLU A 13 21.65 -7.89 5.26
CA GLU A 13 22.73 -7.12 5.91
C GLU A 13 23.97 -6.92 5.02
N GLN A 14 24.20 -7.82 4.05
CA GLN A 14 25.27 -7.70 3.06
C GLN A 14 24.97 -6.64 1.98
N ALA A 15 23.77 -6.07 1.98
CA ALA A 15 23.44 -4.95 1.12
C ALA A 15 24.23 -3.72 1.57
N GLN A 16 25.05 -3.20 0.67
CA GLN A 16 25.79 -1.98 0.89
C GLN A 16 24.88 -0.80 0.53
N THR A 17 24.48 -0.03 1.55
CA THR A 17 24.08 1.35 1.32
C THR A 17 25.33 2.19 1.13
N GLY A 18 25.65 2.50 -0.12
CA GLY A 18 26.68 3.47 -0.44
C GLY A 18 26.11 4.87 -0.27
N THR A 19 26.39 5.54 0.85
CA THR A 19 26.27 6.99 0.89
C THR A 19 27.53 7.54 0.23
N SER A 20 27.58 7.64 -1.10
CA SER A 20 28.59 8.48 -1.72
C SER A 20 28.25 9.91 -1.31
N SER A 21 28.83 10.37 -0.21
CA SER A 21 28.75 11.75 0.20
C SER A 21 29.51 12.57 -0.85
N GLN A 22 28.82 12.91 -1.95
CA GLN A 22 29.09 14.10 -2.74
C GLN A 22 28.70 15.38 -1.96
N GLN A 23 28.60 15.29 -0.64
CA GLN A 23 28.80 16.37 0.31
C GLN A 23 30.26 16.88 0.35
N ARG A 24 31.01 16.76 -0.76
CA ARG A 24 32.23 17.51 -0.98
C ARG A 24 31.81 18.91 -1.38
N ARG A 25 31.48 19.74 -0.38
CA ARG A 25 31.37 21.21 -0.43
C ARG A 25 31.30 21.74 -1.87
N GLN A 26 30.08 21.99 -2.38
CA GLN A 26 29.85 22.97 -3.46
C GLN A 26 30.18 24.38 -2.94
N LEU A 27 31.42 24.59 -2.50
CA LEU A 27 32.04 25.87 -2.19
C LEU A 27 33.31 26.06 -3.04
N SER A 28 33.44 25.33 -4.16
CA SER A 28 34.65 25.36 -4.98
C SER A 28 34.33 25.26 -6.47
N LYS A 29 33.58 26.22 -7.00
CA LYS A 29 33.71 26.71 -8.39
C LYS A 29 32.85 27.95 -8.62
N LEU A 30 33.18 29.02 -7.91
CA LEU A 30 33.03 30.39 -8.43
C LEU A 30 34.42 31.02 -8.42
N ALA A 31 35.31 30.44 -9.24
CA ALA A 31 36.62 30.99 -9.54
C ALA A 31 36.89 30.74 -11.02
N THR A 32 36.48 31.73 -11.81
CA THR A 32 37.22 32.30 -12.94
C THR A 32 37.62 31.38 -14.12
N ILE A 33 36.84 31.53 -15.20
CA ILE A 33 37.22 31.73 -16.63
C ILE A 33 38.42 30.92 -17.17
N ASP A 34 38.17 29.95 -18.06
CA ASP A 34 38.49 30.02 -19.51
C ASP A 34 38.23 28.65 -20.21
N SER A 35 37.71 28.71 -21.44
CA SER A 35 37.65 27.64 -22.46
C SER A 35 36.77 26.37 -22.26
N GLY A 36 35.63 26.38 -22.94
CA GLY A 36 35.11 25.29 -23.79
C GLY A 36 35.10 23.83 -23.29
N SER A 37 33.99 23.40 -22.69
CA SER A 37 33.27 22.16 -23.03
C SER A 37 32.00 22.08 -22.17
N THR A 38 30.83 22.02 -22.80
CA THR A 38 29.57 21.81 -22.08
C THR A 38 29.45 20.32 -21.81
N VAL A 39 29.99 19.88 -20.69
CA VAL A 39 29.56 18.64 -20.05
C VAL A 39 28.39 19.03 -19.14
N THR A 40 27.17 18.68 -19.56
CA THR A 40 26.01 18.72 -18.67
C THR A 40 26.19 17.58 -17.67
N ASP A 41 26.80 17.92 -16.53
CA ASP A 41 26.87 17.02 -15.38
C ASP A 41 25.43 16.83 -14.88
N LEU A 42 24.82 15.68 -15.18
CA LEU A 42 23.59 15.19 -14.55
C LEU A 42 23.95 14.79 -13.11
N GLY A 43 24.25 15.80 -12.29
CA GLY A 43 24.60 15.62 -10.90
C GLY A 43 23.43 14.99 -10.15
N GLY A 44 23.69 13.86 -9.48
CA GLY A 44 22.74 13.23 -8.57
C GLY A 44 22.27 14.20 -7.48
N ASP A 45 21.04 13.99 -7.01
CA ASP A 45 20.48 14.83 -5.93
C ASP A 45 21.39 14.71 -4.70
N PRO A 46 21.77 15.81 -4.00
CA PRO A 46 22.58 15.75 -2.78
C PRO A 46 22.00 14.84 -1.68
N ASN A 47 20.72 14.46 -1.77
CA ASN A 47 20.05 13.52 -0.86
C ASN A 47 19.88 12.11 -1.42
N GLU A 48 20.48 11.79 -2.57
CA GLU A 48 20.44 10.46 -3.19
C GLU A 48 21.34 9.46 -2.45
N ILE A 49 20.83 8.25 -2.26
CA ILE A 49 21.53 7.11 -1.66
C ILE A 49 21.34 5.92 -2.58
N THR A 50 22.43 5.18 -2.79
CA THR A 50 22.39 3.93 -3.54
C THR A 50 22.25 2.75 -2.59
N LEU A 51 21.32 1.84 -2.90
CA LEU A 51 21.05 0.62 -2.16
C LEU A 51 21.42 -0.58 -3.04
N ARG A 52 22.55 -1.23 -2.75
CA ARG A 52 23.06 -2.37 -3.53
C ARG A 52 23.08 -3.63 -2.70
N GLY A 53 22.67 -4.75 -3.25
CA GLY A 53 22.71 -6.01 -2.51
C GLY A 53 22.42 -7.24 -3.34
N GLN A 54 22.25 -8.35 -2.64
CA GLN A 54 21.90 -9.63 -3.25
C GLN A 54 20.90 -10.38 -2.37
N PHE A 55 19.83 -10.88 -2.98
CA PHE A 55 18.98 -11.90 -2.40
C PHE A 55 19.54 -13.28 -2.71
N ARG A 56 19.53 -14.16 -1.71
CA ARG A 56 20.05 -15.53 -1.84
C ARG A 56 19.09 -16.50 -1.18
N GLY A 57 18.92 -17.66 -1.81
CA GLY A 57 18.15 -18.77 -1.25
C GLY A 57 16.87 -19.06 -2.03
N ARG A 58 15.94 -19.74 -1.35
CA ARG A 58 14.60 -20.05 -1.86
C ARG A 58 13.82 -18.72 -1.99
N TYR A 59 13.09 -18.55 -3.09
CA TYR A 59 12.30 -17.34 -3.38
C TYR A 59 13.10 -16.03 -3.55
N ALA A 60 14.42 -16.12 -3.78
CA ALA A 60 15.25 -14.95 -4.05
C ALA A 60 14.81 -14.18 -5.30
N ASP A 61 14.25 -14.88 -6.27
CA ASP A 61 13.58 -14.32 -7.45
C ASP A 61 12.35 -13.50 -7.08
N LEU A 62 11.43 -14.06 -6.28
CA LEU A 62 10.24 -13.35 -5.82
C LEU A 62 10.62 -12.09 -5.04
N MET A 63 11.53 -12.19 -4.06
CA MET A 63 11.97 -11.03 -3.28
C MET A 63 12.58 -9.92 -4.15
N ALA A 64 13.27 -10.30 -5.23
CA ALA A 64 13.85 -9.34 -6.15
C ALA A 64 12.78 -8.68 -7.03
N GLU A 65 11.78 -9.43 -7.46
CA GLU A 65 10.63 -8.94 -8.22
C GLU A 65 9.75 -8.00 -7.37
N GLU A 66 9.46 -8.36 -6.11
CA GLU A 66 8.76 -7.49 -5.16
C GLU A 66 9.49 -6.14 -5.00
N LEU A 67 10.83 -6.19 -4.92
CA LEU A 67 11.65 -5.00 -4.79
C LEU A 67 11.68 -4.19 -6.10
N ASP A 68 11.69 -4.84 -7.26
CA ASP A 68 11.61 -4.17 -8.57
C ASP A 68 10.28 -3.45 -8.75
N GLU A 69 9.17 -4.14 -8.49
CA GLU A 69 7.82 -3.58 -8.57
C GLU A 69 7.62 -2.42 -7.60
N LEU A 70 8.18 -2.52 -6.39
CA LEU A 70 8.13 -1.44 -5.42
C LEU A 70 8.76 -0.16 -5.98
N PHE A 71 9.77 -0.24 -6.85
CA PHE A 71 10.40 0.92 -7.50
C PHE A 71 9.76 1.27 -8.86
N GLY A 72 8.79 0.47 -9.33
CA GLY A 72 8.16 0.63 -10.62
C GLY A 72 7.40 1.95 -10.77
N PRO A 73 7.28 2.49 -12.01
CA PRO A 73 6.66 3.79 -12.26
C PRO A 73 5.14 3.83 -12.03
N ALA A 74 4.50 2.66 -11.94
CA ALA A 74 3.08 2.52 -11.67
C ALA A 74 2.76 2.43 -10.15
N ASN A 75 3.77 2.55 -9.28
CA ASN A 75 3.54 2.51 -7.84
C ASN A 75 2.78 3.77 -7.38
N SER A 76 1.93 3.64 -6.35
CA SER A 76 1.35 4.79 -5.64
C SER A 76 2.07 5.07 -4.31
N PHE A 77 3.28 4.55 -4.19
CA PHE A 77 4.11 4.61 -3.00
C PHE A 77 5.05 5.81 -3.11
N ASP A 78 4.51 7.03 -2.94
CA ASP A 78 5.28 8.27 -3.07
C ASP A 78 6.55 8.25 -2.19
N VAL A 79 6.40 7.81 -0.93
CA VAL A 79 7.49 7.80 0.05
C VAL A 79 7.38 6.63 1.02
N VAL A 80 8.44 5.81 1.05
CA VAL A 80 8.56 4.63 1.91
C VAL A 80 9.54 4.84 3.05
N PRO A 81 9.35 4.18 4.21
CA PRO A 81 10.32 4.24 5.29
C PRO A 81 11.51 3.30 5.03
N TYR A 82 12.71 3.72 5.40
CA TYR A 82 13.90 2.85 5.50
C TYR A 82 14.35 2.86 6.96
N TYR A 83 14.44 1.69 7.60
CA TYR A 83 14.69 1.58 9.05
C TYR A 83 15.29 0.23 9.43
N SER A 84 15.78 0.09 10.66
CA SER A 84 16.18 -1.20 11.23
C SER A 84 15.24 -1.63 12.33
N SER A 85 14.99 -2.94 12.48
CA SER A 85 14.22 -3.51 13.61
C SER A 85 14.80 -3.15 14.98
N THR A 86 16.11 -2.91 15.05
CA THR A 86 16.78 -2.49 16.30
C THR A 86 16.63 -0.99 16.60
N GLY A 87 16.03 -0.22 15.68
CA GLY A 87 15.86 1.24 15.78
C GLY A 87 17.15 2.06 15.64
N ARG A 88 18.31 1.40 15.44
CA ARG A 88 19.64 2.04 15.39
C ARG A 88 20.19 2.09 13.98
N LEU A 89 19.54 2.85 13.10
CA LEU A 89 20.04 3.12 11.77
C LEU A 89 20.21 4.63 11.57
N ARG A 90 21.45 5.09 11.37
CA ARG A 90 21.72 6.52 11.12
C ARG A 90 21.03 7.02 9.84
N ALA A 91 20.93 6.14 8.85
CA ALA A 91 20.22 6.37 7.60
C ALA A 91 18.70 6.19 7.73
N ALA A 92 18.13 5.99 8.93
CA ALA A 92 16.68 5.86 9.05
C ALA A 92 15.96 7.12 8.55
N GLY A 93 14.91 6.92 7.79
CA GLY A 93 14.28 8.02 7.07
C GLY A 93 13.07 7.62 6.25
N TYR A 94 12.50 8.62 5.61
CA TYR A 94 11.52 8.50 4.54
C TYR A 94 12.25 8.76 3.23
N TYR A 95 12.01 7.91 2.24
CA TYR A 95 12.72 7.90 0.97
C TYR A 95 11.74 7.80 -0.19
N ALA A 96 11.92 8.66 -1.19
CA ALA A 96 11.32 8.50 -2.50
C ALA A 96 12.13 7.48 -3.30
N LEU A 97 11.44 6.62 -4.03
CA LEU A 97 12.03 5.58 -4.85
C LEU A 97 12.22 6.12 -6.27
N SER A 98 13.43 6.02 -6.82
CA SER A 98 13.74 6.65 -8.12
C SER A 98 13.93 5.64 -9.24
N SER A 99 14.77 4.64 -9.01
CA SER A 99 15.03 3.58 -9.99
C SER A 99 15.55 2.33 -9.31
N MET A 100 15.33 1.18 -9.92
CA MET A 100 15.89 -0.09 -9.52
C MET A 100 16.42 -0.80 -10.76
N ASP A 101 17.58 -1.41 -10.62
CA ASP A 101 18.10 -2.40 -11.55
C ASP A 101 18.18 -3.75 -10.82
N VAL A 102 17.31 -4.68 -11.19
CA VAL A 102 17.37 -6.07 -10.72
C VAL A 102 18.00 -6.95 -11.80
N GLY A 103 18.89 -7.83 -11.40
CA GLY A 103 19.56 -8.76 -12.31
C GLY A 103 19.91 -10.07 -11.66
N ARG A 104 20.13 -11.10 -12.48
CA ARG A 104 20.65 -12.39 -12.00
C ARG A 104 22.16 -12.32 -11.87
N ALA A 105 22.70 -12.75 -10.73
CA ALA A 105 24.16 -12.89 -10.58
C ALA A 105 24.73 -13.97 -11.52
N ASP A 106 23.93 -15.01 -11.79
CA ASP A 106 24.17 -16.03 -12.81
C ASP A 106 22.84 -16.31 -13.54
N PRO A 107 22.75 -16.15 -14.87
CA PRO A 107 21.53 -16.40 -15.63
C PRO A 107 20.91 -17.79 -15.40
N ARG A 108 21.75 -18.78 -15.03
CA ARG A 108 21.35 -20.17 -14.81
C ARG A 108 20.87 -20.46 -13.39
N ARG A 109 21.00 -19.52 -12.44
CA ARG A 109 20.66 -19.72 -11.03
C ARG A 109 19.70 -18.63 -10.55
N ALA A 110 18.42 -18.99 -10.41
CA ALA A 110 17.41 -18.09 -9.82
C ALA A 110 17.64 -17.81 -8.33
N SER A 111 18.41 -18.66 -7.65
CA SER A 111 18.67 -18.57 -6.20
C SER A 111 19.59 -17.42 -5.78
N VAL A 112 20.11 -16.62 -6.71
CA VAL A 112 20.94 -15.44 -6.42
C VAL A 112 20.56 -14.29 -7.35
N GLN A 113 19.85 -13.30 -6.79
CA GLN A 113 19.51 -12.06 -7.47
C GLN A 113 20.35 -10.92 -6.93
N THR A 114 20.79 -10.02 -7.80
CA THR A 114 21.45 -8.76 -7.47
C THR A 114 20.48 -7.60 -7.69
N PHE A 115 20.58 -6.58 -6.87
CA PHE A 115 19.81 -5.35 -7.05
C PHE A 115 20.68 -4.11 -6.82
N ASP A 116 20.39 -3.04 -7.57
CA ASP A 116 20.98 -1.70 -7.44
C ASP A 116 19.87 -0.65 -7.54
N GLY A 117 19.45 -0.12 -6.40
CA GLY A 117 18.38 0.86 -6.28
C GLY A 117 18.86 2.25 -5.93
N ARG A 118 18.16 3.28 -6.41
CA ARG A 118 18.40 4.69 -6.07
C ARG A 118 17.24 5.26 -5.27
N LEU A 119 17.59 5.90 -4.16
CA LEU A 119 16.67 6.42 -3.16
C LEU A 119 16.97 7.89 -2.88
N THR A 120 15.97 8.76 -2.87
CA THR A 120 16.15 10.17 -2.48
C THR A 120 15.55 10.40 -1.10
N ARG A 121 16.34 10.96 -0.18
CA ARG A 121 15.90 11.17 1.20
C ARG A 121 14.95 12.36 1.32
N GLU A 122 13.68 12.07 1.58
CA GLU A 122 12.63 13.07 1.84
C GLU A 122 12.66 13.59 3.29
N GLY A 123 13.08 12.76 4.24
CA GLY A 123 13.37 13.22 5.59
C GLY A 123 13.26 12.16 6.67
N THR A 124 12.83 12.55 7.86
CA THR A 124 12.75 11.69 9.04
C THR A 124 11.49 11.93 9.84
N ARG A 125 11.19 11.08 10.83
CA ARG A 125 10.17 11.36 11.86
C ARG A 125 10.44 12.66 12.65
N GLN A 126 11.68 13.16 12.64
CA GLN A 126 12.04 14.41 13.30
C GLN A 126 11.85 15.66 12.43
N SER A 127 11.81 15.50 11.10
CA SER A 127 11.56 16.59 10.14
C SER A 127 10.16 16.56 9.52
N HIS A 128 9.53 15.39 9.43
CA HIS A 128 8.24 15.14 8.79
C HIS A 128 7.30 14.33 9.70
N ARG A 129 5.99 14.47 9.47
CA ARG A 129 4.93 13.61 10.00
C ARG A 129 4.27 12.86 8.86
N ARG A 130 3.67 11.71 9.17
CA ARG A 130 2.72 11.10 8.24
C ARG A 130 1.48 11.98 8.19
N SER A 131 0.97 12.21 6.99
CA SER A 131 -0.29 12.88 6.76
C SER A 131 -1.16 11.99 5.89
N LEU A 132 -2.46 12.07 6.13
CA LEU A 132 -3.44 11.51 5.23
C LEU A 132 -4.29 12.68 4.73
N HIS A 133 -4.17 13.03 3.47
CA HIS A 133 -5.10 13.95 2.82
C HIS A 133 -6.47 13.29 2.74
N VAL A 134 -7.54 14.00 3.12
CA VAL A 134 -8.90 13.45 3.19
C VAL A 134 -9.87 14.44 2.57
N GLN A 135 -10.69 13.93 1.65
CA GLN A 135 -11.75 14.68 0.98
C GLN A 135 -13.01 13.81 0.92
N PRO A 136 -13.88 13.83 1.94
CA PRO A 136 -15.03 12.95 1.96
C PRO A 136 -15.96 13.21 0.76
N GLN A 137 -16.24 12.16 0.01
CA GLN A 137 -17.09 12.19 -1.17
C GLN A 137 -18.33 11.32 -0.96
N ARG A 138 -19.43 11.71 -1.59
CA ARG A 138 -20.58 10.82 -1.72
C ARG A 138 -20.24 9.72 -2.73
N VAL A 139 -20.53 8.49 -2.36
CA VAL A 139 -20.47 7.35 -3.26
C VAL A 139 -21.83 7.26 -3.92
N HIS A 140 -21.83 7.49 -5.23
CA HIS A 140 -23.01 7.26 -6.04
C HIS A 140 -23.02 5.78 -6.45
N ARG A 141 -24.20 5.17 -6.54
CA ARG A 141 -24.38 3.81 -7.07
C ARG A 141 -23.71 2.71 -6.22
N THR A 142 -24.01 2.71 -4.93
CA THR A 142 -23.81 1.55 -4.06
C THR A 142 -25.17 0.94 -3.74
N ASP A 143 -25.25 -0.39 -3.82
CA ASP A 143 -26.49 -1.16 -3.61
C ASP A 143 -26.51 -1.87 -2.24
N TYR A 144 -25.53 -1.59 -1.36
CA TYR A 144 -25.23 -2.40 -0.16
C TYR A 144 -25.54 -1.70 1.17
N GLY A 145 -26.12 -0.50 1.16
CA GLY A 145 -26.50 0.18 2.39
C GLY A 145 -26.73 1.68 2.26
N ASN A 146 -26.86 2.35 3.42
CA ASN A 146 -27.12 3.78 3.54
C ASN A 146 -26.28 4.47 4.63
N GLU A 147 -25.19 3.85 5.09
CA GLU A 147 -24.36 4.40 6.17
C GLU A 147 -23.65 5.68 5.70
N THR A 148 -23.70 6.75 6.50
CA THR A 148 -23.22 8.08 6.09
C THR A 148 -21.84 8.44 6.62
N ARG A 149 -21.15 7.53 7.33
CA ARG A 149 -19.82 7.79 7.90
C ARG A 149 -18.72 7.68 6.85
N ALA A 150 -17.75 8.58 6.90
CA ALA A 150 -16.56 8.54 6.04
C ALA A 150 -15.35 8.11 6.87
N LEU A 151 -15.33 6.83 7.22
CA LEU A 151 -14.33 6.27 8.13
C LEU A 151 -12.97 6.10 7.44
N VAL A 152 -11.94 6.64 8.07
CA VAL A 152 -10.52 6.56 7.71
C VAL A 152 -9.80 5.64 8.69
N SER A 153 -8.88 4.80 8.21
CA SER A 153 -8.06 3.94 9.05
C SER A 153 -6.64 4.51 9.22
N ILE A 154 -6.17 4.63 10.46
CA ILE A 154 -4.76 4.95 10.79
C ILE A 154 -4.17 3.90 11.74
N PRO A 155 -2.85 3.72 11.82
CA PRO A 155 -2.26 2.83 12.82
C PRO A 155 -2.70 3.22 14.24
N SER A 156 -3.13 2.25 15.05
CA SER A 156 -3.55 2.50 16.44
C SER A 156 -2.38 2.96 17.32
N ALA A 157 -1.16 2.55 16.98
CA ALA A 157 0.07 3.04 17.61
C ALA A 157 0.40 4.51 17.27
N ALA A 158 -0.35 5.15 16.36
CA ALA A 158 -0.12 6.54 16.00
C ALA A 158 -0.37 7.48 17.20
N SER A 159 0.50 8.47 17.35
CA SER A 159 0.44 9.49 18.40
C SER A 159 0.39 10.89 17.78
N LYS A 160 0.12 11.92 18.61
CA LYS A 160 0.09 13.33 18.18
C LYS A 160 -0.84 13.57 16.97
N ARG A 161 -2.00 12.91 17.00
CA ARG A 161 -3.02 12.92 15.95
C ARG A 161 -3.72 14.28 15.95
N THR A 162 -3.86 14.89 14.79
CA THR A 162 -4.54 16.18 14.64
C THR A 162 -5.10 16.30 13.23
N TRP A 163 -6.35 16.75 13.11
CA TRP A 163 -6.87 17.24 11.83
C TRP A 163 -6.29 18.62 11.57
N TYR A 164 -5.78 18.84 10.37
CA TYR A 164 -5.08 20.06 9.99
C TYR A 164 -5.54 20.52 8.62
N LYS A 165 -5.89 21.80 8.50
CA LYS A 165 -6.22 22.42 7.23
C LYS A 165 -5.05 23.27 6.75
N ARG A 166 -4.50 22.97 5.59
CA ARG A 166 -3.25 23.57 5.12
C ARG A 166 -3.39 25.05 4.79
N GLU A 167 -4.53 25.47 4.24
CA GLU A 167 -4.77 26.85 3.80
C GLU A 167 -4.96 27.82 4.97
N THR A 168 -5.74 27.41 5.97
CA THR A 168 -6.10 28.26 7.13
C THR A 168 -5.25 27.99 8.36
N GLN A 169 -4.45 26.91 8.34
CA GLN A 169 -3.71 26.38 9.49
C GLN A 169 -4.58 25.99 10.69
N GLU A 170 -5.90 25.90 10.49
CA GLU A 170 -6.87 25.47 11.49
C GLU A 170 -6.67 24.01 11.86
N ARG A 171 -7.10 23.67 13.09
CA ARG A 171 -6.92 22.35 13.66
C ARG A 171 -8.15 21.89 14.42
N ALA A 172 -8.40 20.59 14.34
CA ALA A 172 -9.42 19.94 15.13
C ALA A 172 -8.85 18.67 15.82
N PRO A 173 -9.37 18.32 17.02
CA PRO A 173 -8.99 17.09 17.69
C PRO A 173 -9.46 15.86 16.91
N VAL A 174 -8.75 14.74 17.08
CA VAL A 174 -9.06 13.46 16.42
C VAL A 174 -9.74 12.55 17.43
N SER A 175 -10.97 12.13 17.14
CA SER A 175 -11.72 11.17 17.95
C SER A 175 -11.73 9.80 17.28
N THR A 176 -11.30 8.76 18.00
CA THR A 176 -11.37 7.37 17.51
C THR A 176 -12.80 6.84 17.64
N THR A 177 -13.37 6.36 16.55
CA THR A 177 -14.70 5.73 16.52
C THR A 177 -14.63 4.28 16.99
N LYS A 178 -13.64 3.51 16.50
CA LYS A 178 -13.44 2.09 16.82
C LYS A 178 -12.00 1.70 16.54
N THR A 179 -11.42 0.84 17.37
CA THR A 179 -10.15 0.16 17.07
C THR A 179 -10.46 -1.24 16.52
N LEU A 180 -9.82 -1.59 15.40
CA LEU A 180 -9.87 -2.93 14.82
C LEU A 180 -8.56 -3.64 15.12
N VAL A 181 -8.67 -4.86 15.65
CA VAL A 181 -7.55 -5.78 15.82
C VAL A 181 -7.26 -6.40 14.46
N CYS A 182 -5.99 -6.47 14.07
CA CYS A 182 -5.58 -7.10 12.80
C CYS A 182 -4.78 -8.38 13.09
N GLU A 183 -4.55 -9.19 12.06
CA GLU A 183 -3.79 -10.44 12.15
C GLU A 183 -2.37 -10.26 12.69
N GLY A 184 -2.01 -11.01 13.75
CA GLY A 184 -0.63 -11.36 14.10
C GLY A 184 0.35 -10.17 14.11
N ASP A 185 1.28 -10.17 13.15
CA ASP A 185 2.34 -9.16 12.97
C ASP A 185 1.85 -7.87 12.29
N GLN A 186 0.58 -7.79 11.88
CA GLN A 186 -0.03 -6.56 11.40
C GLN A 186 -0.43 -5.64 12.56
N ALA A 187 -0.22 -4.35 12.38
CA ALA A 187 -0.57 -3.37 13.41
C ALA A 187 -2.08 -3.11 13.41
N ASN A 188 -2.68 -3.07 14.61
CA ASN A 188 -4.06 -2.65 14.82
C ASN A 188 -4.33 -1.27 14.21
N VAL A 189 -5.56 -1.04 13.78
CA VAL A 189 -5.98 0.24 13.18
C VAL A 189 -7.07 0.93 13.99
N ASP A 190 -6.98 2.25 14.07
CA ASP A 190 -8.03 3.10 14.60
C ASP A 190 -8.84 3.69 13.44
N LEU A 191 -10.15 3.51 13.50
CA LEU A 191 -11.11 4.15 12.61
C LEU A 191 -11.49 5.53 13.15
N VAL A 192 -11.34 6.54 12.30
CA VAL A 192 -11.70 7.93 12.59
C VAL A 192 -12.73 8.37 11.56
N ASP A 193 -13.81 9.01 12.00
CA ASP A 193 -14.80 9.55 11.07
C ASP A 193 -14.39 10.94 10.56
N ALA A 194 -14.24 11.07 9.24
CA ALA A 194 -13.96 12.34 8.61
C ALA A 194 -15.21 13.25 8.57
N GLN A 195 -16.43 12.73 8.71
CA GLN A 195 -17.64 13.58 8.70
C GLN A 195 -17.84 14.38 10.00
N THR A 196 -17.24 13.98 11.11
CA THR A 196 -17.43 14.63 12.41
C THR A 196 -16.40 15.74 12.67
N VAL A 197 -15.57 16.07 11.69
CA VAL A 197 -14.49 17.05 11.83
C VAL A 197 -15.06 18.46 11.66
N ASP A 198 -14.78 19.32 12.63
CA ASP A 198 -15.13 20.74 12.59
C ASP A 198 -14.15 21.55 11.72
N LEU A 199 -13.95 21.09 10.48
CA LEU A 199 -13.15 21.74 9.45
C LEU A 199 -13.84 21.52 8.11
N SER A 200 -13.83 22.52 7.24
CA SER A 200 -14.28 22.32 5.86
C SER A 200 -13.24 21.51 5.07
N PRO A 201 -13.65 20.43 4.37
CA PRO A 201 -12.75 19.67 3.52
C PRO A 201 -12.28 20.49 2.30
N PRO A 202 -11.12 20.19 1.72
CA PRO A 202 -10.19 19.12 2.11
C PRO A 202 -9.37 19.46 3.36
N TYR A 203 -8.94 18.43 4.09
CA TYR A 203 -8.08 18.56 5.27
C TYR A 203 -7.16 17.34 5.40
N GLU A 204 -6.16 17.42 6.27
CA GLU A 204 -5.18 16.37 6.51
C GLU A 204 -5.27 15.80 7.93
N LEU A 205 -5.28 14.47 8.05
CA LEU A 205 -5.05 13.78 9.31
C LEU A 205 -3.55 13.59 9.52
N VAL A 206 -2.96 14.39 10.40
CA VAL A 206 -1.52 14.38 10.68
C VAL A 206 -1.24 13.58 11.93
N TYR A 207 -0.25 12.70 11.89
CA TYR A 207 0.13 11.86 13.03
C TYR A 207 1.61 11.43 13.01
N ASP A 208 2.07 10.94 14.16
CA ASP A 208 3.39 10.37 14.38
C ASP A 208 3.27 8.87 14.65
N VAL A 209 3.90 8.06 13.80
CA VAL A 209 3.95 6.60 13.94
C VAL A 209 5.40 6.13 13.74
N SER A 210 5.79 5.01 14.34
CA SER A 210 7.07 4.38 14.03
C SER A 210 7.13 3.95 12.56
N TYR A 211 8.34 3.79 12.03
CA TYR A 211 8.53 3.36 10.64
C TYR A 211 7.91 1.98 10.39
N GLU A 212 8.11 1.07 11.34
CA GLU A 212 7.58 -0.29 11.36
C GLU A 212 6.05 -0.33 11.42
N ALA A 213 5.46 0.24 12.47
CA ALA A 213 4.00 0.21 12.66
C ALA A 213 3.24 0.97 11.55
N GLY A 214 3.91 1.90 10.86
CA GLY A 214 3.33 2.64 9.76
C GLY A 214 3.03 1.79 8.52
N GLY A 215 3.83 0.75 8.26
CA GLY A 215 3.64 -0.18 7.14
C GLY A 215 2.95 -1.49 7.53
N GLN A 216 3.03 -1.89 8.80
CA GLN A 216 2.43 -3.16 9.29
C GLN A 216 0.90 -3.19 9.20
N CYS A 217 0.23 -2.04 9.12
CA CYS A 217 -1.22 -1.97 8.96
C CYS A 217 -1.66 -1.83 7.49
N ASP A 218 -0.78 -1.92 6.51
CA ASP A 218 -1.08 -1.53 5.14
C ASP A 218 -1.86 -2.64 4.41
N VAL A 219 -2.70 -2.27 3.44
CA VAL A 219 -3.37 -3.27 2.59
C VAL A 219 -2.31 -3.91 1.70
N VAL A 220 -2.38 -5.22 1.56
CA VAL A 220 -1.43 -6.01 0.77
C VAL A 220 -2.15 -6.72 -0.37
N LEU A 221 -1.54 -6.71 -1.55
CA LEU A 221 -1.91 -7.58 -2.66
C LEU A 221 -0.89 -8.71 -2.71
N TRP A 222 -1.37 -9.95 -2.71
CA TRP A 222 -0.54 -11.13 -2.86
C TRP A 222 -0.81 -11.82 -4.18
N ASP A 223 0.24 -12.39 -4.77
CA ASP A 223 0.14 -13.54 -5.67
C ASP A 223 0.52 -14.80 -4.87
N ASP A 224 -0.38 -15.77 -4.84
CA ASP A 224 -0.18 -17.02 -4.11
C ASP A 224 0.73 -18.02 -4.85
N HIS A 225 0.94 -17.83 -6.15
CA HIS A 225 1.67 -18.74 -7.05
C HIS A 225 1.17 -20.20 -6.99
N GLY A 226 -0.10 -20.42 -6.62
CA GLY A 226 -0.67 -21.75 -6.38
C GLY A 226 -0.05 -22.50 -5.19
N ARG A 227 0.47 -21.77 -4.19
CA ARG A 227 1.14 -22.31 -3.00
C ARG A 227 0.48 -21.80 -1.72
N SER A 228 0.74 -22.46 -0.60
CA SER A 228 0.36 -21.94 0.72
C SER A 228 1.14 -20.66 1.06
N LYS A 229 0.60 -19.80 1.94
CA LYS A 229 1.26 -18.55 2.36
C LYS A 229 2.61 -18.78 3.02
N ILE A 230 2.67 -19.81 3.85
CA ILE A 230 3.88 -20.32 4.49
C ILE A 230 4.13 -21.70 3.91
N ASP A 231 5.34 -21.93 3.40
CA ASP A 231 5.72 -23.21 2.83
C ASP A 231 5.99 -24.29 3.91
N ASP A 232 6.33 -25.48 3.44
CA ASP A 232 6.66 -26.65 4.27
C ASP A 232 7.88 -26.45 5.19
N THR A 233 8.70 -25.43 4.91
CA THR A 233 9.88 -25.05 5.68
C THR A 233 9.66 -23.85 6.59
N GLY A 234 8.44 -23.31 6.65
CA GLY A 234 8.12 -22.15 7.47
C GLY A 234 8.49 -20.81 6.82
N VAL A 235 8.80 -20.78 5.53
CA VAL A 235 9.20 -19.58 4.79
C VAL A 235 7.99 -18.98 4.07
N PRO A 236 7.77 -17.65 4.13
CA PRO A 236 6.76 -16.99 3.31
C PRO A 236 7.00 -17.26 1.82
N SER A 237 5.98 -17.77 1.13
CA SER A 237 6.07 -18.19 -0.28
C SER A 237 5.12 -17.46 -1.23
N TRP A 238 4.26 -16.59 -0.69
CA TRP A 238 3.47 -15.65 -1.49
C TRP A 238 4.31 -14.43 -1.83
N GLN A 239 4.08 -13.89 -3.03
CA GLN A 239 4.74 -12.68 -3.51
C GLN A 239 3.88 -11.46 -3.21
N TRP A 240 4.46 -10.43 -2.63
CA TRP A 240 3.81 -9.14 -2.48
C TRP A 240 3.87 -8.34 -3.78
N VAL A 241 2.70 -8.13 -4.37
CA VAL A 241 2.54 -7.33 -5.59
C VAL A 241 2.43 -5.84 -5.29
N PHE A 242 3.26 -5.04 -5.98
CA PHE A 242 3.24 -3.57 -5.92
C PHE A 242 2.83 -2.92 -7.24
N ALA A 243 2.91 -3.64 -8.35
CA ALA A 243 2.57 -3.14 -9.68
C ALA A 243 1.18 -3.61 -10.13
N THR A 244 0.37 -2.70 -10.67
CA THR A 244 -0.94 -3.04 -11.26
C THR A 244 -0.82 -3.88 -12.53
N SER A 245 0.34 -3.85 -13.17
CA SER A 245 0.66 -4.63 -14.38
C SER A 245 1.32 -5.98 -14.08
N HIS A 246 1.31 -6.42 -12.83
CA HIS A 246 1.86 -7.72 -12.44
C HIS A 246 1.11 -8.85 -13.15
N GLU A 247 1.85 -9.83 -13.69
CA GLU A 247 1.28 -11.02 -14.32
C GLU A 247 1.15 -12.12 -13.27
N PHE A 248 -0.06 -12.26 -12.72
CA PHE A 248 -0.34 -13.26 -11.69
C PHE A 248 -0.09 -14.68 -12.19
N CYS A 249 0.72 -15.43 -11.46
CA CYS A 249 0.93 -16.86 -11.68
C CYS A 249 -0.10 -17.71 -10.93
N GLY A 250 -0.59 -17.19 -9.80
CA GLY A 250 -1.62 -17.80 -8.96
C GLY A 250 -2.87 -16.92 -8.84
N VAL A 251 -3.53 -17.00 -7.69
CA VAL A 251 -4.74 -16.22 -7.39
C VAL A 251 -4.36 -14.86 -6.77
N PRO A 252 -4.91 -13.74 -7.26
CA PRO A 252 -4.77 -12.45 -6.60
C PRO A 252 -5.53 -12.45 -5.26
N ILE A 253 -4.82 -12.12 -4.18
CA ILE A 253 -5.40 -12.07 -2.82
C ILE A 253 -5.23 -10.68 -2.23
N ILE A 254 -6.34 -10.03 -1.91
CA ILE A 254 -6.35 -8.73 -1.22
C ILE A 254 -6.45 -8.98 0.28
N ASP A 255 -5.41 -8.63 1.03
CA ASP A 255 -5.32 -8.76 2.48
C ASP A 255 -5.38 -7.38 3.14
N THR A 256 -6.42 -7.14 3.93
CA THR A 256 -6.56 -5.89 4.70
C THR A 256 -6.05 -6.00 6.13
N GLY A 257 -5.66 -7.20 6.57
CA GLY A 257 -5.40 -7.55 7.97
C GLY A 257 -6.61 -8.05 8.75
N ASN A 258 -7.82 -7.86 8.20
CA ASN A 258 -9.08 -8.35 8.81
C ASN A 258 -9.91 -9.21 7.86
N ILE A 259 -9.68 -9.06 6.56
CA ILE A 259 -10.27 -9.91 5.53
C ILE A 259 -9.20 -10.23 4.49
N ARG A 260 -9.21 -11.45 3.96
CA ARG A 260 -8.50 -11.85 2.76
C ARG A 260 -9.53 -12.24 1.72
N ILE A 261 -9.45 -11.62 0.56
CA ILE A 261 -10.35 -11.87 -0.55
C ILE A 261 -9.53 -12.51 -1.65
N HIS A 262 -9.79 -13.77 -1.91
CA HIS A 262 -9.19 -14.54 -3.00
C HIS A 262 -10.07 -14.34 -4.23
N LEU A 263 -9.48 -13.81 -5.31
CA LEU A 263 -10.18 -13.48 -6.54
C LEU A 263 -9.83 -14.52 -7.60
N ASP A 264 -10.40 -15.71 -7.47
CA ASP A 264 -10.13 -16.84 -8.38
C ASP A 264 -11.15 -16.86 -9.52
N GLU A 265 -10.70 -16.68 -10.76
CA GLU A 265 -11.54 -16.75 -11.96
C GLU A 265 -12.02 -18.18 -12.27
N THR A 266 -11.49 -19.20 -11.62
CA THR A 266 -11.95 -20.59 -11.79
C THR A 266 -13.02 -20.94 -10.75
N THR A 267 -12.75 -20.69 -9.47
CA THR A 267 -13.65 -21.08 -8.37
C THR A 267 -14.58 -19.98 -7.88
N GLY A 268 -14.32 -18.73 -8.26
CA GLY A 268 -15.05 -17.55 -7.81
C GLY A 268 -14.36 -16.85 -6.63
N ILE A 269 -15.11 -15.96 -5.97
CA ILE A 269 -14.60 -15.20 -4.82
C ILE A 269 -14.70 -16.08 -3.57
N THR A 270 -13.57 -16.29 -2.90
CA THR A 270 -13.55 -16.86 -1.54
C THR A 270 -12.95 -15.87 -0.57
N VAL A 271 -13.36 -15.98 0.69
CA VAL A 271 -13.09 -14.96 1.70
C VAL A 271 -12.68 -15.62 2.99
N ASP A 272 -11.55 -15.20 3.54
CA ASP A 272 -11.21 -15.49 4.93
C ASP A 272 -11.37 -14.23 5.76
N GLN A 273 -11.94 -14.38 6.95
CA GLN A 273 -12.09 -13.31 7.92
C GLN A 273 -11.24 -13.62 9.15
N TYR A 274 -10.52 -12.60 9.63
CA TYR A 274 -9.77 -12.71 10.87
C TYR A 274 -10.69 -12.42 12.05
N THR A 275 -10.75 -13.36 13.00
CA THR A 275 -11.53 -13.23 14.24
C THR A 275 -10.61 -13.36 15.45
N ASP A 276 -10.10 -12.21 15.92
CA ASP A 276 -9.22 -11.97 17.08
C ASP A 276 -7.89 -12.77 17.15
N THR A 277 -7.89 -14.06 16.83
CA THR A 277 -6.76 -14.98 16.93
C THR A 277 -6.62 -15.94 15.75
N THR A 278 -7.65 -16.10 14.91
CA THR A 278 -7.66 -17.10 13.84
C THR A 278 -8.32 -16.60 12.57
N TRP A 279 -7.85 -17.08 11.43
CA TRP A 279 -8.56 -16.96 10.16
C TRP A 279 -9.63 -18.04 10.07
N THR A 280 -10.81 -17.63 9.66
CA THR A 280 -11.94 -18.51 9.36
C THR A 280 -12.50 -18.15 7.99
N THR A 281 -12.73 -19.15 7.15
CA THR A 281 -13.43 -18.93 5.88
C THR A 281 -14.84 -18.43 6.14
N LEU A 282 -15.21 -17.34 5.48
CA LEU A 282 -16.55 -16.75 5.50
C LEU A 282 -17.33 -17.29 4.31
N ASP A 283 -18.38 -18.07 4.60
CA ASP A 283 -19.25 -18.60 3.56
C ASP A 283 -20.06 -17.48 2.90
N LEU A 284 -19.84 -17.28 1.60
CA LEU A 284 -20.68 -16.39 0.79
C LEU A 284 -21.94 -17.14 0.34
N PRO A 285 -23.11 -16.49 0.33
CA PRO A 285 -24.31 -17.06 -0.25
C PRO A 285 -24.09 -17.49 -1.71
N PRO A 286 -24.70 -18.63 -2.14
CA PRO A 286 -24.58 -19.11 -3.50
C PRO A 286 -25.16 -18.11 -4.50
N THR A 287 -24.61 -18.09 -5.71
CA THR A 287 -25.02 -17.16 -6.78
C THR A 287 -24.88 -17.83 -8.14
N ASP A 288 -25.72 -17.40 -9.08
CA ASP A 288 -25.64 -17.77 -10.50
C ASP A 288 -24.64 -16.90 -11.28
N TRP A 289 -23.92 -16.01 -10.59
CA TRP A 289 -22.88 -15.16 -11.15
C TRP A 289 -21.50 -15.69 -10.78
N HIS A 290 -20.64 -15.84 -11.78
CA HIS A 290 -19.27 -16.32 -11.63
C HIS A 290 -18.27 -15.22 -12.00
N LEU A 291 -17.14 -15.16 -11.29
CA LEU A 291 -16.10 -14.16 -11.50
C LEU A 291 -15.31 -14.51 -12.78
N HIS A 292 -15.42 -13.65 -13.79
CA HIS A 292 -14.83 -13.89 -15.09
C HIS A 292 -13.45 -13.24 -15.26
N ASP A 293 -13.26 -12.03 -14.73
CA ASP A 293 -12.04 -11.25 -14.95
C ASP A 293 -11.80 -10.27 -13.79
N VAL A 294 -10.52 -10.06 -13.45
CA VAL A 294 -10.05 -9.20 -12.36
C VAL A 294 -9.00 -8.22 -12.86
N ASP A 295 -9.35 -6.94 -12.92
CA ASP A 295 -8.41 -5.87 -13.29
C ASP A 295 -8.06 -5.02 -12.06
N ILE A 296 -6.80 -5.10 -11.60
CA ILE A 296 -6.29 -4.30 -10.48
C ILE A 296 -5.90 -2.91 -10.98
N THR A 297 -6.65 -1.90 -10.54
CA THR A 297 -6.51 -0.52 -11.05
C THR A 297 -5.71 0.39 -10.13
N THR A 298 -5.57 0.05 -8.85
CA THR A 298 -4.78 0.84 -7.88
C THR A 298 -4.28 -0.04 -6.76
N ILE A 299 -2.98 0.05 -6.48
CA ILE A 299 -2.33 -0.57 -5.31
C ILE A 299 -1.69 0.54 -4.49
N SER A 300 -2.13 0.74 -3.24
CA SER A 300 -1.59 1.75 -2.33
C SER A 300 -1.53 1.23 -0.89
N PRO A 301 -0.69 1.83 -0.03
CA PRO A 301 -0.64 1.54 1.41
C PRO A 301 -2.01 1.47 2.12
N ILE A 302 -2.97 2.29 1.70
CA ILE A 302 -4.23 2.51 2.42
C ILE A 302 -5.44 1.85 1.73
N ARG A 303 -5.31 1.50 0.45
CA ARG A 303 -6.38 0.92 -0.35
C ARG A 303 -5.88 0.14 -1.56
N ILE A 304 -6.69 -0.82 -1.98
CA ILE A 304 -6.60 -1.48 -3.29
C ILE A 304 -7.94 -1.30 -4.02
N GLU A 305 -7.89 -0.97 -5.30
CA GLU A 305 -9.06 -0.89 -6.18
C GLU A 305 -8.95 -1.89 -7.33
N ALA A 306 -10.06 -2.57 -7.61
CA ALA A 306 -10.16 -3.53 -8.71
C ALA A 306 -11.48 -3.35 -9.48
N HIS A 307 -11.50 -3.68 -10.76
CA HIS A 307 -12.71 -3.92 -11.54
C HIS A 307 -12.90 -5.43 -11.64
N LEU A 308 -14.08 -5.88 -11.26
CA LEU A 308 -14.47 -7.28 -11.25
C LEU A 308 -15.56 -7.47 -12.30
N THR A 309 -15.31 -8.32 -13.29
CA THR A 309 -16.31 -8.69 -14.29
C THR A 309 -16.89 -10.04 -13.92
N PHE A 310 -18.22 -10.12 -13.89
CA PHE A 310 -18.95 -11.36 -13.62
C PHE A 310 -19.75 -11.77 -14.85
N THR A 311 -19.93 -13.07 -15.04
CA THR A 311 -20.82 -13.65 -16.08
C THR A 311 -21.88 -14.53 -15.45
N HIS A 312 -23.07 -14.58 -16.05
CA HIS A 312 -24.17 -15.40 -15.56
C HIS A 312 -24.07 -16.86 -16.05
N ASN A 313 -24.25 -17.82 -15.15
CA ASN A 313 -24.09 -19.27 -15.42
C ASN A 313 -25.03 -19.80 -16.51
N HIS A 314 -26.19 -19.17 -16.68
CA HIS A 314 -27.16 -19.57 -17.70
C HIS A 314 -27.02 -18.82 -19.03
N ASN A 315 -26.18 -17.78 -19.08
CA ASN A 315 -25.92 -17.00 -20.27
C ASN A 315 -24.58 -16.27 -20.15
N SER A 316 -23.53 -16.81 -20.76
CA SER A 316 -22.18 -16.20 -20.72
C SER A 316 -22.12 -14.82 -21.38
N ASP A 317 -23.09 -14.49 -22.23
CA ASP A 317 -23.18 -13.16 -22.86
C ASP A 317 -23.77 -12.10 -21.91
N ASP A 318 -24.34 -12.52 -20.76
CA ASP A 318 -24.79 -11.62 -19.70
C ASP A 318 -23.64 -11.38 -18.71
N SER A 319 -22.99 -10.22 -18.87
CA SER A 319 -21.88 -9.80 -18.03
C SER A 319 -22.21 -8.55 -17.22
N TYR A 320 -21.65 -8.47 -16.01
CA TYR A 320 -21.84 -7.36 -15.10
C TYR A 320 -20.53 -6.98 -14.42
N THR A 321 -20.18 -5.69 -14.44
CA THR A 321 -18.94 -5.19 -13.85
C THR A 321 -19.21 -4.43 -12.55
N LEU A 322 -18.41 -4.72 -11.52
CA LEU A 322 -18.37 -3.98 -10.26
C LEU A 322 -16.98 -3.41 -10.02
N ARG A 323 -16.91 -2.23 -9.40
CA ARG A 323 -15.65 -1.74 -8.81
C ARG A 323 -15.61 -2.15 -7.35
N MET A 324 -14.51 -2.77 -6.94
CA MET A 324 -14.21 -3.10 -5.56
C MET A 324 -13.16 -2.14 -5.01
N LEU A 325 -13.36 -1.71 -3.76
CA LEU A 325 -12.42 -0.90 -2.99
C LEU A 325 -12.21 -1.54 -1.62
N ALA A 326 -11.03 -2.13 -1.43
CA ALA A 326 -10.57 -2.63 -0.14
C ALA A 326 -9.75 -1.57 0.58
N ARG A 327 -9.87 -1.48 1.91
CA ARG A 327 -9.21 -0.45 2.71
C ARG A 327 -8.50 -1.06 3.91
N ARG A 328 -7.42 -0.39 4.31
CA ARG A 328 -6.57 -0.73 5.45
C ARG A 328 -7.39 -1.14 6.68
N GLY A 329 -7.13 -2.35 7.16
CA GLY A 329 -7.72 -2.92 8.38
C GLY A 329 -9.23 -3.19 8.33
N ARG A 330 -9.93 -2.97 7.21
CA ARG A 330 -11.38 -3.17 7.15
C ARG A 330 -11.74 -4.63 6.93
N ALA A 331 -12.77 -5.10 7.63
CA ALA A 331 -13.39 -6.40 7.40
C ALA A 331 -14.45 -6.38 6.27
N THR A 332 -14.54 -5.28 5.52
CA THR A 332 -15.51 -5.09 4.43
C THR A 332 -14.88 -4.32 3.27
N THR A 333 -15.46 -4.47 2.08
CA THR A 333 -15.06 -3.83 0.84
C THR A 333 -16.20 -3.03 0.24
N GLN A 334 -15.90 -1.85 -0.28
CA GLN A 334 -16.91 -1.03 -0.94
C GLN A 334 -17.07 -1.48 -2.39
N PHE A 335 -18.27 -1.95 -2.74
CA PHE A 335 -18.66 -2.27 -4.11
C PHE A 335 -19.47 -1.13 -4.70
N THR A 336 -19.14 -0.72 -5.93
CA THR A 336 -19.86 0.33 -6.65
C THR A 336 -20.05 -0.04 -8.10
N VAL A 337 -21.19 0.36 -8.66
CA VAL A 337 -21.48 0.19 -10.07
C VAL A 337 -20.71 1.25 -10.87
N PRO A 338 -19.83 0.86 -11.82
CA PRO A 338 -19.13 1.81 -12.68
C PRO A 338 -20.11 2.73 -13.43
N SER A 339 -19.68 3.93 -13.80
CA SER A 339 -20.52 4.87 -14.55
C SER A 339 -20.93 4.36 -15.94
N SER A 340 -20.19 3.41 -16.50
CA SER A 340 -20.50 2.73 -17.77
C SER A 340 -21.72 1.81 -17.68
N VAL A 341 -22.07 1.35 -16.48
CA VAL A 341 -23.21 0.44 -16.24
C VAL A 341 -24.39 1.25 -15.70
N SER A 342 -25.56 1.13 -16.32
CA SER A 342 -26.76 1.90 -15.97
C SER A 342 -27.75 1.16 -15.07
N THR A 343 -27.66 -0.17 -15.03
CA THR A 343 -28.51 -1.05 -14.24
C THR A 343 -27.96 -1.25 -12.84
N PRO A 344 -28.81 -1.49 -11.82
CA PRO A 344 -28.36 -1.85 -10.47
C PRO A 344 -27.71 -3.23 -10.46
N THR A 345 -26.99 -3.55 -9.38
CA THR A 345 -26.36 -4.86 -9.21
C THR A 345 -27.43 -5.97 -9.25
N PRO A 346 -27.27 -7.02 -10.08
CA PRO A 346 -28.17 -8.16 -10.11
C PRO A 346 -28.37 -8.75 -8.72
N SER A 347 -29.60 -9.14 -8.37
CA SER A 347 -29.94 -9.51 -6.99
C SER A 347 -29.12 -10.70 -6.48
N GLY A 348 -28.90 -11.75 -7.28
CA GLY A 348 -28.07 -12.89 -6.88
C GLY A 348 -26.64 -12.50 -6.55
N LEU A 349 -26.02 -11.65 -7.40
CA LEU A 349 -24.67 -11.13 -7.17
C LEU A 349 -24.62 -10.22 -5.94
N ARG A 350 -25.60 -9.33 -5.79
CA ARG A 350 -25.69 -8.43 -4.63
C ARG A 350 -25.84 -9.21 -3.33
N ASP A 351 -26.71 -10.20 -3.29
CA ASP A 351 -27.01 -10.96 -2.09
C ASP A 351 -25.80 -11.83 -1.68
N SER A 352 -25.04 -12.34 -2.67
CA SER A 352 -23.78 -13.08 -2.46
C SER A 352 -22.64 -12.21 -1.92
N LEU A 353 -22.48 -10.97 -2.42
CA LEU A 353 -21.43 -10.05 -1.94
C LEU A 353 -21.81 -9.27 -0.67
N ALA A 354 -23.09 -9.26 -0.28
CA ALA A 354 -23.57 -8.52 0.88
C ALA A 354 -22.82 -8.79 2.20
N PRO A 355 -22.39 -10.02 2.55
CA PRO A 355 -21.67 -10.29 3.79
C PRO A 355 -20.35 -9.54 3.94
N ILE A 356 -19.71 -9.20 2.81
CA ILE A 356 -18.41 -8.50 2.77
C ILE A 356 -18.53 -7.06 2.31
N ALA A 357 -19.72 -6.59 1.95
CA ALA A 357 -19.92 -5.25 1.42
C ALA A 357 -19.90 -4.15 2.51
N ASP A 358 -19.18 -3.06 2.26
CA ASP A 358 -19.22 -1.84 3.07
C ASP A 358 -20.56 -1.10 2.79
N PRO A 359 -21.44 -0.93 3.79
CA PRO A 359 -22.74 -0.28 3.61
C PRO A 359 -22.64 1.24 3.46
N SER A 360 -21.43 1.82 3.53
CA SER A 360 -21.24 3.26 3.48
C SER A 360 -21.51 3.86 2.09
N VAL A 361 -22.37 4.88 2.07
CA VAL A 361 -22.63 5.78 0.92
C VAL A 361 -21.64 6.95 0.88
N ARG A 362 -20.60 6.92 1.70
CA ARG A 362 -19.51 7.89 1.72
C ARG A 362 -18.17 7.18 1.58
N ARG A 363 -17.18 7.90 1.03
CA ARG A 363 -15.79 7.47 1.06
C ARG A 363 -14.92 8.63 1.47
N PRO A 364 -13.84 8.40 2.24
CA PRO A 364 -12.94 9.47 2.65
C PRO A 364 -12.08 10.03 1.51
N ALA A 365 -11.98 9.32 0.38
CA ALA A 365 -11.11 9.65 -0.77
C ALA A 365 -9.73 10.14 -0.32
N SER A 366 -9.03 9.28 0.42
CA SER A 366 -7.83 9.66 1.15
C SER A 366 -6.54 9.37 0.40
N HIS A 367 -5.48 10.14 0.62
CA HIS A 367 -4.13 9.89 0.06
C HIS A 367 -3.07 9.94 1.16
N LEU A 368 -2.17 8.97 1.21
CA LEU A 368 -1.11 8.92 2.23
C LEU A 368 0.10 9.73 1.76
N GLY A 369 0.64 10.57 2.64
CA GLY A 369 1.79 11.40 2.33
C GLY A 369 2.61 11.78 3.55
N LEU A 370 3.38 12.85 3.37
CA LEU A 370 4.18 13.49 4.41
C LEU A 370 3.86 14.97 4.50
N ILE A 371 3.95 15.51 5.71
CA ILE A 371 3.89 16.94 5.96
C ILE A 371 5.09 17.38 6.80
N ALA A 372 5.70 18.49 6.43
CA ALA A 372 6.87 18.98 7.13
C ALA A 372 6.49 19.41 8.55
N ARG A 373 7.27 18.99 9.55
CA ARG A 373 7.02 19.36 10.94
C ARG A 373 7.07 20.86 11.14
N LYS A 374 7.83 21.62 10.34
CA LYS A 374 7.87 23.09 10.40
C LYS A 374 6.53 23.73 10.03
N GLU A 375 5.74 23.10 9.14
CA GLU A 375 4.43 23.61 8.73
C GLU A 375 3.37 23.34 9.79
N VAL A 376 3.51 22.23 10.52
CA VAL A 376 2.59 21.87 11.60
C VAL A 376 3.12 22.22 13.00
N ARG A 377 4.31 22.81 13.13
CA ARG A 377 4.85 23.29 14.41
C ARG A 377 4.30 24.68 14.71
N ARG A 378 4.21 24.97 16.01
CA ARG A 378 4.13 26.34 16.50
C ARG A 378 5.52 26.94 16.56
#